data_AF-A0A1X4G446-F1
#
_entry.id   AF-A0A1X4G446-F1
#
_cell.length_a   1.000
_cell.length_b   1.000
_cell.length_c   1.000
_cell.angle_alpha   90.00
_cell.angle_beta   90.00
_cell.angle_gamma   90.00
#
_symmetry.space_group_name_H-M   'P 1'
#
loop_
_entity.id
_entity.type
_entity.pdbx_description
1 polymer ?
#
loop_
_entity_poly.entity_id
_entity_poly.type
_entity_poly.pdbx_seq_one_letter_code
_entity_poly.pdbx_strand_id
1 'polypeptide(L)'
;MNLPVVLDIALGLVFTYLILSLLASEIQELLATVLQWRAVHLKKSIEIFLAGDIKNSDAKDVLDLVNRIYNNPIIRSINQETKGFLSTLPRKMTWKVADIVSSVKKLVSRSSRENKIFANQNSGPSYISSDSFVSGLLEELKLPKIIHSLVEVRLENFKIQHLRAIKLILTRSLRQIASNELSTNVTHDINDDFVNLDSEYRQIVDDFKNQKFDVDTSMNRMQDSLNKYINNFQANIENNHPALMETHKRLQTLQNHIFPSLEEAITVAGLKPSISEIIQLVETGKAGYNEIQTTSQLRDGERYVTIRDLIDSLPPGMKQNIATMAKRAQYKAKTTEEGIRVLRQEIENSFDSSMQRAGGVYKRNAKGVAILIGIVIAFGANADTFYIIDRLSKDTALREAIVYKAQQTIDQQVLDPNLKNIDTNQILEDISLPIGWSEKNLTEQLGTNPIKINGVSIVSSNMIMGWLVSGFAIAMGAPFWFDLLGKVMNVRNTGKGNKGTGN
;
A
#
# COMPACT_ATOMS: atom_id res chain seq x y z
N MET A 1 -42.03 -2.53 -38.19
CA MET A 1 -40.69 -2.91 -38.69
C MET A 1 -40.52 -4.41 -38.55
N ASN A 2 -39.90 -5.07 -39.52
CA ASN A 2 -39.59 -6.50 -39.42
C ASN A 2 -38.44 -6.72 -38.44
N LEU A 3 -38.48 -7.82 -37.68
CA LEU A 3 -37.46 -8.18 -36.67
C LEU A 3 -36.00 -8.10 -37.19
N PRO A 4 -35.68 -8.54 -38.44
CA PRO A 4 -34.32 -8.40 -38.98
C PRO A 4 -33.84 -6.94 -39.10
N VAL A 5 -34.73 -6.02 -39.49
CA VAL A 5 -34.39 -4.60 -39.66
C VAL A 5 -34.06 -3.95 -38.30
N VAL A 6 -34.84 -4.27 -37.27
CA VAL A 6 -34.58 -3.80 -35.90
C VAL A 6 -33.22 -4.31 -35.41
N LEU A 7 -32.88 -5.55 -35.75
CA LEU A 7 -31.62 -6.18 -35.37
C LEU A 7 -30.41 -5.55 -36.07
N ASP A 8 -30.53 -5.23 -37.36
CA ASP A 8 -29.47 -4.56 -38.12
C ASP A 8 -29.21 -3.13 -37.60
N ILE A 9 -30.28 -2.39 -37.23
CA ILE A 9 -30.14 -1.07 -36.59
C ILE A 9 -29.47 -1.20 -35.22
N ALA A 10 -29.88 -2.18 -34.41
CA ALA A 10 -29.26 -2.44 -33.12
C ALA A 10 -27.77 -2.76 -33.27
N LEU A 11 -27.38 -3.57 -34.27
CA LEU A 11 -25.98 -3.85 -34.57
C LEU A 11 -25.21 -2.58 -34.93
N GLY A 12 -25.76 -1.73 -35.81
CA GLY A 12 -25.13 -0.46 -36.19
C GLY A 12 -24.89 0.48 -35.00
N LEU A 13 -25.87 0.59 -34.10
CA LEU A 13 -25.73 1.36 -32.86
C LEU A 13 -24.67 0.76 -31.94
N VAL A 14 -24.70 -0.56 -31.74
CA VAL A 14 -23.74 -1.27 -30.89
C VAL A 14 -22.31 -1.07 -31.39
N PHE A 15 -22.06 -1.23 -32.69
CA PHE A 15 -20.73 -1.01 -33.27
C PHE A 15 -20.28 0.45 -33.15
N THR A 16 -21.18 1.41 -33.41
CA THR A 16 -20.87 2.84 -33.28
C THR A 16 -20.44 3.19 -31.86
N TYR A 17 -21.23 2.80 -30.86
CA TYR A 17 -20.89 3.09 -29.47
C TYR A 17 -19.74 2.25 -28.93
N LEU A 18 -19.50 1.04 -29.45
CA LEU A 18 -18.33 0.23 -29.10
C LEU A 18 -17.03 0.96 -29.47
N ILE A 19 -16.95 1.49 -30.70
CA ILE A 19 -15.77 2.24 -31.17
C ILE A 19 -15.57 3.52 -30.37
N LEU A 20 -16.64 4.31 -30.18
CA LEU A 20 -16.56 5.56 -29.42
C LEU A 20 -16.23 5.31 -27.94
N SER A 21 -16.73 4.22 -27.34
CA SER A 21 -16.41 3.84 -25.96
C SER A 21 -14.97 3.35 -25.79
N LEU A 22 -14.42 2.67 -26.80
CA LEU A 22 -13.02 2.27 -26.80
C LEU A 22 -12.12 3.52 -26.82
N LEU A 23 -12.39 4.46 -27.73
CA LEU A 23 -11.68 5.74 -27.78
C LEU A 23 -11.79 6.51 -26.45
N ALA A 24 -12.98 6.57 -25.85
CA ALA A 24 -13.19 7.24 -24.57
C ALA A 24 -12.38 6.59 -23.44
N SER A 25 -12.27 5.27 -23.44
CA SER A 25 -11.53 4.51 -22.43
C SER A 25 -10.02 4.77 -22.54
N GLU A 26 -9.49 4.81 -23.77
CA GLU A 26 -8.08 5.16 -24.04
C GLU A 26 -7.77 6.60 -23.63
N ILE A 27 -8.63 7.56 -23.98
CA ILE A 27 -8.47 8.97 -23.57
C ILE A 27 -8.49 9.09 -22.04
N GLN A 28 -9.42 8.41 -21.37
CA GLN A 28 -9.53 8.44 -19.91
C GLN A 28 -8.27 7.87 -19.25
N GLU A 29 -7.75 6.75 -19.74
CA GLU A 29 -6.53 6.14 -19.19
C GLU A 29 -5.31 7.04 -19.40
N LEU A 30 -5.13 7.59 -20.61
CA LEU A 30 -4.05 8.52 -20.92
C LEU A 30 -4.09 9.76 -20.00
N LEU A 31 -5.28 10.32 -19.78
CA LEU A 31 -5.47 11.43 -18.83
C LEU A 31 -5.10 11.02 -17.40
N ALA A 32 -5.52 9.84 -16.95
CA ALA A 32 -5.20 9.35 -15.61
C ALA A 32 -3.69 9.13 -15.41
N THR A 33 -2.98 8.64 -16.45
CA THR A 33 -1.52 8.45 -16.44
C THR A 33 -0.79 9.79 -16.42
N VAL A 34 -1.09 10.69 -17.36
CA VAL A 34 -0.40 11.99 -17.49
C VAL A 34 -0.62 12.87 -16.28
N LEU A 35 -1.83 12.86 -15.71
CA LEU A 35 -2.17 13.64 -14.52
C LEU A 35 -1.84 12.92 -13.21
N GLN A 36 -1.30 11.69 -13.27
CA GLN A 36 -0.92 10.86 -12.12
C GLN A 36 -2.03 10.71 -11.07
N TRP A 37 -3.29 10.71 -11.49
CA TRP A 37 -4.44 10.76 -10.59
C TRP A 37 -4.46 9.62 -9.59
N ARG A 38 -4.04 8.42 -10.03
CA ARG A 38 -3.95 7.23 -9.17
C ARG A 38 -2.95 7.43 -8.03
N ALA A 39 -1.76 7.95 -8.35
CA ALA A 39 -0.71 8.19 -7.37
C ALA A 39 -1.10 9.30 -6.38
N VAL A 40 -1.70 10.39 -6.88
CA VAL A 40 -2.20 11.49 -6.03
C VAL A 40 -3.30 11.00 -5.09
N HIS A 41 -4.26 10.22 -5.60
CA HIS A 41 -5.34 9.66 -4.81
C HIS A 41 -4.82 8.68 -3.76
N LEU A 42 -3.85 7.83 -4.12
CA LEU A 42 -3.21 6.91 -3.19
C LEU A 42 -2.54 7.67 -2.04
N LYS A 43 -1.74 8.69 -2.35
CA LYS A 43 -1.09 9.50 -1.32
C LYS A 43 -2.10 10.14 -0.37
N LYS A 44 -3.16 10.75 -0.91
CA LYS A 44 -4.22 11.33 -0.08
C LYS A 44 -4.93 10.31 0.80
N SER A 45 -5.09 9.09 0.29
CA SER A 45 -5.71 8.00 1.06
C SER A 45 -4.82 7.54 2.22
N ILE A 46 -3.49 7.55 2.03
CA ILE A 46 -2.51 7.27 3.08
C ILE A 46 -2.50 8.38 4.13
N GLU A 47 -2.59 9.65 3.72
CA GLU A 47 -2.75 10.80 4.64
C GLU A 47 -3.99 10.63 5.53
N ILE A 48 -5.14 10.29 4.95
CA ILE A 48 -6.38 10.05 5.70
C ILE A 48 -6.24 8.83 6.62
N PHE A 49 -5.59 7.76 6.16
CA PHE A 49 -5.35 6.56 6.96
C PHE A 49 -4.51 6.85 8.19
N LEU A 50 -3.38 7.55 8.02
CA LEU A 50 -2.48 7.91 9.12
C LEU A 50 -3.08 8.97 10.06
N ALA A 51 -3.88 9.90 9.55
CA ALA A 51 -4.60 10.85 10.38
C ALA A 51 -5.72 10.20 11.21
N GLY A 52 -6.22 9.03 10.77
CA GLY A 52 -7.39 8.37 11.37
C GLY A 52 -8.74 9.00 10.99
N ASP A 53 -8.72 10.19 10.38
CA ASP A 53 -9.90 10.89 9.89
C ASP A 53 -9.58 11.84 8.72
N ILE A 54 -10.64 12.29 8.04
CA ILE A 54 -10.50 13.18 6.87
C ILE A 54 -10.14 14.61 7.28
N LYS A 55 -10.64 15.10 8.42
CA LYS A 55 -10.50 16.50 8.86
C LYS A 55 -9.06 16.85 9.21
N ASN A 56 -8.34 15.90 9.80
CA ASN A 56 -6.96 16.06 10.24
C ASN A 56 -5.94 15.53 9.22
N SER A 57 -6.39 15.07 8.04
CA SER A 57 -5.50 14.52 7.01
C SER A 57 -4.51 15.52 6.40
N ASP A 58 -4.77 16.83 6.56
CA ASP A 58 -3.88 17.90 6.10
C ASP A 58 -2.96 18.43 7.23
N ALA A 59 -2.94 17.79 8.40
CA ALA A 59 -2.10 18.19 9.51
C ALA A 59 -0.61 18.02 9.16
N LYS A 60 0.23 18.95 9.62
CA LYS A 60 1.65 19.03 9.21
C LYS A 60 2.43 17.77 9.57
N ASP A 61 2.22 17.24 10.77
CA ASP A 61 2.78 15.99 11.28
C ASP A 61 2.42 14.78 10.41
N VAL A 62 1.16 14.70 9.95
CA VAL A 62 0.69 13.66 9.02
C VAL A 62 1.42 13.78 7.68
N LEU A 63 1.44 14.98 7.10
CA LEU A 63 2.08 15.22 5.81
C LEU A 63 3.58 14.91 5.86
N ASP A 64 4.27 15.31 6.93
CA ASP A 64 5.69 15.06 7.14
C ASP A 64 5.96 13.55 7.27
N LEU A 65 5.14 12.80 8.00
CA LEU A 65 5.25 11.34 8.11
C LEU A 65 5.03 10.64 6.76
N VAL A 66 3.97 11.02 6.03
CA VAL A 66 3.69 10.47 4.70
C VAL A 66 4.86 10.74 3.75
N ASN A 67 5.41 11.95 3.77
CA ASN A 67 6.57 12.29 2.95
C ASN A 67 7.79 11.44 3.29
N ARG A 68 8.04 11.16 4.58
CA ARG A 68 9.11 10.23 5.00
C ARG A 68 8.87 8.82 4.44
N ILE A 69 7.66 8.29 4.61
CA ILE A 69 7.28 6.96 4.06
C ILE A 69 7.47 6.90 2.54
N TYR A 70 7.08 7.92 1.79
CA TYR A 70 7.27 7.96 0.33
C TYR A 70 8.74 8.11 -0.10
N ASN A 71 9.60 8.63 0.77
CA ASN A 71 11.03 8.75 0.53
C ASN A 71 11.81 7.50 1.00
N ASN A 72 11.17 6.60 1.75
CA ASN A 72 11.75 5.34 2.17
C ASN A 72 12.16 4.48 0.95
N PRO A 73 13.33 3.81 0.97
CA PRO A 73 13.81 2.97 -0.14
C PRO A 73 12.80 1.93 -0.63
N ILE A 74 12.05 1.29 0.27
CA ILE A 74 11.07 0.23 -0.03
C ILE A 74 9.92 0.78 -0.90
N ILE A 75 9.40 1.95 -0.55
CA ILE A 75 8.30 2.58 -1.30
C ILE A 75 8.84 3.19 -2.60
N ARG A 76 10.02 3.81 -2.53
CA ARG A 76 10.65 4.45 -3.68
C ARG A 76 10.98 3.45 -4.79
N SER A 77 11.41 2.24 -4.46
CA SER A 77 11.72 1.20 -5.46
C SER A 77 10.49 0.73 -6.24
N ILE A 78 9.28 0.89 -5.70
CA ILE A 78 8.02 0.52 -6.35
C ILE A 78 7.57 1.61 -7.34
N ASN A 79 8.08 2.84 -7.20
CA ASN A 79 7.79 3.92 -8.12
C ASN A 79 8.47 3.65 -9.48
N GLN A 80 7.74 3.01 -10.38
CA GLN A 80 8.12 2.93 -11.78
C GLN A 80 7.82 4.28 -12.44
N GLU A 81 8.75 5.24 -12.29
CA GLU A 81 8.67 6.49 -13.03
C GLU A 81 8.54 6.17 -14.53
N THR A 82 7.52 6.72 -15.18
CA THR A 82 7.32 6.57 -16.62
C THR A 82 8.45 7.30 -17.34
N LYS A 83 9.58 6.62 -17.58
CA LYS A 83 10.65 7.11 -18.45
C LYS A 83 10.16 7.03 -19.90
N GLY A 84 9.49 8.09 -20.35
CA GLY A 84 8.94 8.17 -21.70
C GLY A 84 8.48 9.57 -22.10
N PHE A 85 8.32 9.75 -23.41
CA PHE A 85 7.96 10.98 -24.15
C PHE A 85 6.83 11.82 -23.52
N LEU A 86 5.91 11.18 -22.76
CA LEU A 86 4.77 11.82 -22.09
C LEU A 86 5.13 12.69 -20.87
N SER A 87 6.35 12.59 -20.33
CA SER A 87 6.84 13.45 -19.24
C SER A 87 6.95 14.95 -19.60
N THR A 88 6.87 15.26 -20.89
CA THR A 88 6.99 16.62 -21.44
C THR A 88 5.67 17.33 -21.70
N LEU A 89 4.52 16.70 -21.43
CA LEU A 89 3.22 17.33 -21.68
C LEU A 89 3.07 18.63 -20.86
N PRO A 90 2.64 19.74 -21.50
CA PRO A 90 2.69 21.06 -20.90
C PRO A 90 1.80 21.13 -19.66
N ARG A 91 2.42 21.38 -18.50
CA ARG A 91 1.74 21.47 -17.20
C ARG A 91 0.50 22.36 -17.24
N LYS A 92 0.40 23.38 -18.09
CA LYS A 92 -0.80 24.25 -18.24
C LYS A 92 -2.11 23.49 -18.55
N MET A 93 -2.07 22.36 -19.24
CA MET A 93 -3.26 21.53 -19.50
C MET A 93 -3.74 20.79 -18.23
N THR A 94 -2.82 20.45 -17.33
CA THR A 94 -3.14 19.76 -16.08
C THR A 94 -3.97 20.60 -15.11
N TRP A 95 -3.78 21.93 -15.09
CA TRP A 95 -4.54 22.85 -14.22
C TRP A 95 -5.96 23.07 -14.73
N LYS A 96 -6.17 23.21 -16.05
CA LYS A 96 -7.52 23.42 -16.62
C LYS A 96 -8.45 22.21 -16.45
N VAL A 97 -7.93 20.99 -16.51
CA VAL A 97 -8.71 19.76 -16.24
C VAL A 97 -8.89 19.56 -14.72
N ALA A 98 -7.87 19.92 -13.92
CA ALA A 98 -7.99 19.94 -12.46
C ALA A 98 -9.02 20.97 -11.96
N ASP A 99 -9.25 22.07 -12.68
CA ASP A 99 -10.28 23.07 -12.35
C ASP A 99 -11.72 22.52 -12.55
N ILE A 100 -11.95 21.63 -13.51
CA ILE A 100 -13.25 20.95 -13.68
C ILE A 100 -13.48 19.94 -12.54
N VAL A 101 -12.43 19.26 -12.09
CA VAL A 101 -12.44 18.43 -10.87
C VAL A 101 -12.50 19.29 -9.59
N SER A 102 -12.06 20.56 -9.65
CA SER A 102 -12.04 21.47 -8.50
C SER A 102 -13.43 21.86 -8.01
N SER A 103 -14.46 21.74 -8.85
CA SER A 103 -15.86 21.86 -8.44
C SER A 103 -16.26 20.82 -7.40
N VAL A 104 -15.61 19.65 -7.40
CA VAL A 104 -15.73 18.61 -6.35
C VAL A 104 -14.77 18.88 -5.18
N LYS A 105 -13.58 19.44 -5.46
CA LYS A 105 -12.59 19.86 -4.44
C LYS A 105 -13.09 20.98 -3.50
N LYS A 106 -13.96 21.88 -4.00
CA LYS A 106 -14.59 22.96 -3.22
C LYS A 106 -15.57 22.47 -2.15
N LEU A 107 -16.08 21.23 -2.25
CA LEU A 107 -16.91 20.61 -1.22
C LEU A 107 -16.09 19.95 -0.09
N VAL A 108 -14.78 19.75 -0.26
CA VAL A 108 -13.97 18.92 0.64
C VAL A 108 -12.71 19.60 1.19
N SER A 109 -12.22 20.72 0.64
CA SER A 109 -10.98 21.35 1.15
C SER A 109 -11.05 22.89 1.27
N ARG A 110 -11.05 23.38 2.51
CA ARG A 110 -10.60 24.73 2.89
C ARG A 110 -9.15 24.63 3.38
N SER A 111 -8.18 24.40 2.49
CA SER A 111 -6.84 24.95 2.72
C SER A 111 -6.06 24.97 1.41
N SER A 112 -5.68 26.17 1.02
CA SER A 112 -4.80 26.46 -0.10
C SER A 112 -3.39 26.57 0.49
N ARG A 113 -2.54 25.57 0.26
CA ARG A 113 -1.09 25.78 0.25
C ARG A 113 -0.47 24.93 -0.83
N GLU A 114 0.27 25.61 -1.68
CA GLU A 114 0.95 25.14 -2.87
C GLU A 114 2.17 24.29 -2.50
N ASN A 115 1.97 23.18 -1.78
CA ASN A 115 3.01 22.17 -1.60
C ASN A 115 2.94 21.20 -2.77
N LYS A 116 4.06 21.02 -3.49
CA LYS A 116 4.20 19.95 -4.49
C LYS A 116 3.72 18.66 -3.86
N ILE A 117 2.71 18.03 -4.48
CA ILE A 117 2.03 16.83 -3.95
C ILE A 117 3.04 15.72 -3.62
N PHE A 118 4.21 15.68 -4.27
CA PHE A 118 5.29 14.73 -3.99
C PHE A 118 6.60 15.39 -3.53
N ALA A 119 6.56 16.52 -2.80
CA ALA A 119 7.74 17.22 -2.25
C ALA A 119 8.92 17.38 -3.25
N ASN A 120 9.80 16.37 -3.32
CA ASN A 120 11.01 16.31 -4.17
C ASN A 120 10.91 15.37 -5.40
N GLN A 121 9.82 14.63 -5.58
CA GLN A 121 9.64 13.68 -6.69
C GLN A 121 8.65 14.24 -7.75
N ASN A 122 8.86 13.86 -9.02
CA ASN A 122 7.99 14.25 -10.12
C ASN A 122 6.75 13.33 -10.26
N SER A 123 6.74 12.20 -9.55
CA SER A 123 5.65 11.23 -9.50
C SER A 123 5.68 10.45 -8.19
N GLY A 124 4.64 9.65 -7.95
CA GLY A 124 4.63 8.60 -6.94
C GLY A 124 4.07 7.30 -7.49
N PRO A 125 4.20 6.17 -6.76
CA PRO A 125 3.63 4.89 -7.16
C PRO A 125 2.10 4.99 -7.28
N SER A 126 1.54 4.31 -8.28
CA SER A 126 0.08 4.23 -8.51
C SER A 126 -0.62 3.16 -7.66
N TYR A 127 0.18 2.29 -7.02
CA TYR A 127 -0.25 1.24 -6.10
C TYR A 127 0.87 0.94 -5.10
N ILE A 128 0.51 0.68 -3.85
CA ILE A 128 1.40 0.22 -2.78
C ILE A 128 0.69 -0.95 -2.10
N SER A 129 1.37 -2.09 -1.95
CA SER A 129 0.84 -3.25 -1.19
C SER A 129 0.86 -2.97 0.31
N SER A 130 -0.01 -3.63 1.07
CA SER A 130 -0.03 -3.54 2.53
C SER A 130 1.32 -3.90 3.15
N ASP A 131 1.96 -4.98 2.69
CA ASP A 131 3.30 -5.40 3.12
C ASP A 131 4.36 -4.31 2.94
N SER A 132 4.43 -3.69 1.75
CA SER A 132 5.43 -2.65 1.47
C SER A 132 5.15 -1.37 2.27
N PHE A 133 3.87 -1.00 2.40
CA PHE A 133 3.47 0.15 3.24
C PHE A 133 3.84 -0.08 4.71
N VAL A 134 3.47 -1.23 5.28
CA VAL A 134 3.73 -1.53 6.69
C VAL A 134 5.22 -1.67 6.96
N SER A 135 5.98 -2.29 6.05
CA SER A 135 7.44 -2.34 6.16
C SER A 135 8.07 -0.94 6.16
N GLY A 136 7.68 -0.09 5.21
CA GLY A 136 8.15 1.30 5.15
C GLY A 136 7.74 2.12 6.39
N LEU A 137 6.51 1.93 6.87
CA LEU A 137 6.03 2.56 8.10
C LEU A 137 6.86 2.11 9.31
N LEU A 138 7.04 0.81 9.53
CA LEU A 138 7.78 0.29 10.68
C LEU A 138 9.25 0.71 10.67
N GLU A 139 9.86 0.80 9.48
CA GLU A 139 11.22 1.32 9.31
C GLU A 139 11.33 2.81 9.64
N GLU A 140 10.37 3.64 9.17
CA GLU A 140 10.31 5.06 9.50
C GLU A 140 10.08 5.31 11.00
N LEU A 141 9.31 4.44 11.65
CA LEU A 141 9.15 4.45 13.11
C LEU A 141 10.38 3.93 13.85
N LYS A 142 11.36 3.36 13.13
CA LYS A 142 12.57 2.73 13.66
C LYS A 142 12.27 1.73 14.78
N LEU A 143 11.11 1.10 14.73
CA LEU A 143 10.64 0.18 15.78
C LEU A 143 11.63 -0.97 16.04
N PRO A 144 12.25 -1.59 15.02
CA PRO A 144 13.27 -2.62 15.25
C PRO A 144 14.47 -2.13 16.05
N LYS A 145 14.93 -0.88 15.80
CA LYS A 145 16.05 -0.28 16.53
C LYS A 145 15.68 -0.02 18.00
N ILE A 146 14.46 0.45 18.25
CA ILE A 146 13.95 0.69 19.61
C ILE A 146 13.88 -0.62 20.40
N ILE A 147 13.30 -1.67 19.81
CA ILE A 147 13.22 -3.00 20.44
C ILE A 147 14.63 -3.52 20.75
N HIS A 148 15.55 -3.44 19.78
CA HIS A 148 16.92 -3.88 19.97
C HIS A 148 17.63 -3.13 21.12
N SER A 149 17.53 -1.80 21.17
CA SER A 149 18.10 -1.01 22.26
C SER A 149 17.47 -1.29 23.62
N LEU A 150 16.17 -1.60 23.67
CA LEU A 150 15.53 -2.01 24.92
C LEU A 150 16.09 -3.36 25.41
N VAL A 151 16.21 -4.34 24.50
CA VAL A 151 16.80 -5.65 24.83
C VAL A 151 18.25 -5.50 25.29
N GLU A 152 19.04 -4.63 24.65
CA GLU A 152 20.43 -4.32 25.04
C GLU A 152 20.49 -3.88 26.52
N VAL A 153 19.64 -2.92 26.91
CA VAL A 153 19.58 -2.41 28.29
C VAL A 153 19.15 -3.51 29.27
N ARG A 154 18.16 -4.33 28.92
CA ARG A 154 17.68 -5.41 29.78
C ARG A 154 18.73 -6.51 29.94
N LEU A 155 19.47 -6.83 28.89
CA LEU A 155 20.56 -7.80 28.92
C LEU A 155 21.74 -7.29 29.77
N GLU A 156 22.07 -6.00 29.67
CA GLU A 156 23.07 -5.35 30.52
C GLU A 156 22.67 -5.40 32.00
N ASN A 157 21.40 -5.12 32.30
CA ASN A 157 20.86 -5.22 33.66
C ASN A 157 20.89 -6.67 34.18
N PHE A 158 20.51 -7.64 33.34
CA PHE A 158 20.58 -9.08 33.65
C PHE A 158 22.00 -9.49 34.04
N LYS A 159 23.00 -9.10 33.23
CA LYS A 159 24.43 -9.29 33.53
C LYS A 159 24.79 -8.72 34.90
N ILE A 160 24.51 -7.43 35.13
CA ILE A 160 24.92 -6.73 36.35
C ILE A 160 24.29 -7.38 37.59
N GLN A 161 23.00 -7.71 37.54
CA GLN A 161 22.27 -8.30 38.66
C GLN A 161 22.84 -9.67 39.04
N HIS A 162 23.08 -10.54 38.05
CA HIS A 162 23.53 -11.91 38.32
C HIS A 162 25.01 -11.99 38.68
N LEU A 163 25.89 -11.19 38.07
CA LEU A 163 27.29 -11.10 38.50
C LEU A 163 27.41 -10.56 39.93
N ARG A 164 26.56 -9.59 40.31
CA ARG A 164 26.48 -9.12 41.70
C ARG A 164 26.03 -10.24 42.64
N ALA A 165 25.02 -11.03 42.27
CA ALA A 165 24.53 -12.15 43.08
C ALA A 165 25.63 -13.20 43.31
N ILE A 166 26.37 -13.57 42.27
CA ILE A 166 27.52 -14.50 42.34
C ILE A 166 28.60 -13.92 43.25
N LYS A 167 28.99 -12.65 43.06
CA LYS A 167 29.99 -11.98 43.91
C LYS A 167 29.58 -11.94 45.38
N LEU A 168 28.30 -11.75 45.69
CA LEU A 168 27.79 -11.78 47.06
C LEU A 168 27.89 -13.17 47.69
N ILE A 169 27.58 -14.24 46.93
CA ILE A 169 27.77 -15.62 47.37
C ILE A 169 29.24 -15.88 47.71
N LEU A 170 30.15 -15.53 46.80
CA LEU A 170 31.59 -15.67 47.00
C LEU A 170 32.10 -14.91 48.22
N THR A 171 31.75 -13.62 48.34
CA THR A 171 32.22 -12.74 49.42
C THR A 171 31.75 -13.25 50.78
N ARG A 172 30.52 -13.75 50.87
CA ARG A 172 29.97 -14.33 52.10
C ARG A 172 30.76 -15.57 52.52
N SER A 173 31.06 -16.45 51.58
CA SER A 173 31.80 -17.68 51.85
C SER A 173 33.25 -17.42 52.23
N LEU A 174 33.95 -16.53 51.52
CA LEU A 174 35.33 -16.16 51.84
C LEU A 174 35.44 -15.51 53.22
N ARG A 175 34.41 -14.78 53.69
CA ARG A 175 34.38 -14.24 55.06
C ARG A 175 34.22 -15.31 56.13
N GLN A 176 33.60 -16.45 55.81
CA GLN A 176 33.39 -17.55 56.75
C GLN A 176 34.62 -18.43 56.93
N ILE A 177 35.59 -18.35 56.02
CA ILE A 177 36.83 -19.11 56.07
C ILE A 177 37.85 -18.26 56.83
N ALA A 178 38.46 -18.81 57.90
CA ALA A 178 39.49 -18.06 58.62
C ALA A 178 40.68 -17.79 57.68
N SER A 179 41.30 -16.62 57.79
CA SER A 179 42.38 -16.14 56.90
C SER A 179 43.61 -17.05 56.78
N ASN A 180 43.68 -18.12 57.59
CA ASN A 180 44.81 -19.02 57.73
C ASN A 180 44.48 -20.45 57.24
N GLU A 181 43.24 -20.72 56.82
CA GLU A 181 42.74 -22.07 56.45
C GLU A 181 42.65 -22.30 54.93
N LEU A 182 42.75 -21.24 54.12
CA LEU A 182 42.67 -21.33 52.67
C LEU A 182 44.00 -21.02 52.01
N SER A 183 44.41 -21.83 51.04
CA SER A 183 45.62 -21.53 50.27
C SER A 183 45.41 -20.25 49.45
N THR A 184 46.47 -19.45 49.32
CA THR A 184 46.45 -18.23 48.52
C THR A 184 46.09 -18.53 47.07
N ASN A 185 46.53 -19.66 46.54
CA ASN A 185 46.29 -20.07 45.15
C ASN A 185 44.79 -20.28 44.88
N VAL A 186 44.08 -21.02 45.75
CA VAL A 186 42.63 -21.26 45.59
C VAL A 186 41.84 -19.96 45.60
N THR A 187 42.25 -18.99 46.42
CA THR A 187 41.60 -17.67 46.46
C THR A 187 41.81 -16.89 45.16
N HIS A 188 43.03 -16.97 44.58
CA HIS A 188 43.33 -16.34 43.30
C HIS A 188 42.56 -17.02 42.16
N ASP A 189 42.58 -18.35 42.09
CA ASP A 189 41.89 -19.12 41.04
C ASP A 189 40.39 -18.81 41.02
N ILE A 190 39.72 -18.78 42.18
CA ILE A 190 38.30 -18.40 42.29
C ILE A 190 38.05 -16.98 41.79
N ASN A 191 38.93 -16.04 42.13
CA ASN A 191 38.78 -14.65 41.71
C ASN A 191 39.02 -14.48 40.21
N ASP A 192 40.03 -15.16 39.66
CA ASP A 192 40.39 -15.10 38.24
C ASP A 192 39.28 -15.74 37.38
N ASP A 193 38.72 -16.88 37.82
CA ASP A 193 37.55 -17.48 37.18
C ASP A 193 36.33 -16.54 37.19
N PHE A 194 36.12 -15.79 38.27
CA PHE A 194 35.03 -14.81 38.33
C PHE A 194 35.29 -13.61 37.40
N VAL A 195 36.52 -13.12 37.32
CA VAL A 195 36.91 -12.06 36.37
C VAL A 195 36.72 -12.53 34.92
N ASN A 196 37.05 -13.78 34.63
CA ASN A 196 36.80 -14.40 33.32
C ASN A 196 35.30 -14.45 33.01
N LEU A 197 34.46 -14.85 33.97
CA LEU A 197 32.99 -14.84 33.80
C LEU A 197 32.46 -13.43 33.51
N ASP A 198 32.89 -12.42 34.28
CA ASP A 198 32.52 -11.02 34.05
C ASP A 198 32.94 -10.55 32.65
N SER A 199 34.14 -10.92 32.20
CA SER A 199 34.63 -10.63 30.85
C SER A 199 33.82 -11.32 29.76
N GLU A 200 33.53 -12.62 29.90
CA GLU A 200 32.71 -13.38 28.95
C GLU A 200 31.31 -12.77 28.83
N TYR A 201 30.67 -12.42 29.96
CA TYR A 201 29.37 -11.76 29.96
C TYR A 201 29.42 -10.38 29.30
N ARG A 202 30.46 -9.57 29.54
CA ARG A 202 30.64 -8.28 28.84
C ARG A 202 30.75 -8.48 27.34
N GLN A 203 31.54 -9.45 26.89
CA GLN A 203 31.70 -9.74 25.47
C GLN A 203 30.38 -10.19 24.84
N ILE A 204 29.59 -11.02 25.53
CA ILE A 204 28.28 -11.46 25.04
C ILE A 204 27.34 -10.26 24.83
N VAL A 205 27.27 -9.34 25.80
CA VAL A 205 26.44 -8.12 25.65
C VAL A 205 26.96 -7.24 24.50
N ASP A 206 28.27 -7.07 24.37
CA ASP A 206 28.86 -6.31 23.27
C ASP A 206 28.61 -6.97 21.90
N ASP A 207 28.64 -8.30 21.81
CA ASP A 207 28.33 -9.04 20.58
C ASP A 207 26.84 -8.90 20.21
N PHE A 208 25.92 -8.93 21.19
CA PHE A 208 24.51 -8.59 20.97
C PHE A 208 24.34 -7.16 20.46
N LYS A 209 24.96 -6.19 21.14
CA LYS A 209 24.93 -4.77 20.78
C LYS A 209 25.42 -4.51 19.35
N ASN A 210 26.40 -5.27 18.89
CA ASN A 210 26.94 -5.20 17.54
C ASN A 210 26.19 -6.09 16.54
N GLN A 211 25.00 -6.60 16.89
CA GLN A 211 24.14 -7.44 16.05
C GLN A 211 24.80 -8.75 15.57
N LYS A 212 25.80 -9.26 16.29
CA LYS A 212 26.42 -10.55 15.96
C LYS A 212 25.60 -11.73 16.45
N PHE A 213 24.92 -11.58 17.59
CA PHE A 213 24.07 -12.60 18.19
C PHE A 213 22.67 -12.04 18.47
N ASP A 214 21.66 -12.88 18.35
CA ASP A 214 20.32 -12.60 18.86
C ASP A 214 20.26 -12.83 20.38
N VAL A 215 19.10 -12.52 20.98
CA VAL A 215 18.91 -12.63 22.43
C VAL A 215 18.97 -14.09 22.91
N ASP A 216 18.42 -15.02 22.12
CA ASP A 216 18.40 -16.45 22.44
C ASP A 216 19.83 -17.02 22.49
N THR A 217 20.64 -16.72 21.48
CA THR A 217 22.06 -17.09 21.42
C THR A 217 22.84 -16.44 22.56
N SER A 218 22.59 -15.16 22.84
CA SER A 218 23.27 -14.44 23.92
C SER A 218 22.98 -15.08 25.27
N MET A 219 21.72 -15.42 25.53
CA MET A 219 21.30 -16.06 26.78
C MET A 219 21.84 -17.48 26.92
N ASN A 220 21.85 -18.26 25.83
CA ASN A 220 22.45 -19.59 25.84
C ASN A 220 23.94 -19.53 26.20
N ARG A 221 24.68 -18.58 25.60
CA ARG A 221 26.11 -18.37 25.90
C ARG A 221 26.34 -17.92 27.34
N MET A 222 25.46 -17.07 27.90
CA MET A 222 25.54 -16.70 29.31
C MET A 222 25.34 -17.90 30.23
N GLN A 223 24.38 -18.78 29.90
CA GLN A 223 24.17 -20.03 30.63
C GLN A 223 25.42 -20.91 30.58
N ASP A 224 26.01 -21.09 29.40
CA ASP A 224 27.23 -21.89 29.21
C ASP A 224 28.42 -21.34 29.98
N SER A 225 28.64 -20.02 29.93
CA SER A 225 29.68 -19.33 30.70
C SER A 225 29.51 -19.51 32.21
N LEU A 226 28.27 -19.44 32.72
CA LEU A 226 27.99 -19.69 34.13
C LEU A 226 28.25 -21.15 34.51
N ASN A 227 27.83 -22.10 33.67
CA ASN A 227 28.09 -23.53 33.88
C ASN A 227 29.59 -23.81 33.93
N LYS A 228 30.34 -23.25 32.98
CA LYS A 228 31.81 -23.34 32.94
C LYS A 228 32.43 -22.81 34.22
N TYR A 229 32.01 -21.63 34.67
CA TYR A 229 32.48 -21.04 35.93
C TYR A 229 32.19 -21.93 37.15
N ILE A 230 30.99 -22.51 37.25
CA ILE A 230 30.61 -23.41 38.36
C ILE A 230 31.44 -24.70 38.33
N ASN A 231 31.69 -25.25 37.15
CA ASN A 231 32.51 -26.44 36.98
C ASN A 231 33.97 -26.19 37.36
N ASN A 232 34.53 -25.04 36.94
CA ASN A 232 35.88 -24.62 37.35
C ASN A 232 35.96 -24.43 38.87
N PHE A 233 34.96 -23.77 39.46
CA PHE A 233 34.87 -23.61 40.91
C PHE A 233 34.88 -24.97 41.62
N GLN A 234 34.14 -25.96 41.11
CA GLN A 234 34.13 -27.31 41.66
C GLN A 234 35.51 -28.00 41.55
N ALA A 235 36.22 -27.81 40.43
CA ALA A 235 37.55 -28.38 40.24
C ALA A 235 38.60 -27.77 41.20
N ASN A 236 38.47 -26.48 41.51
CA ASN A 236 39.41 -25.77 42.38
C ASN A 236 39.24 -26.11 43.88
N ILE A 237 38.16 -26.78 44.29
CA ILE A 237 37.85 -27.09 45.70
C ILE A 237 38.29 -28.51 46.09
N GLU A 238 39.58 -28.84 45.95
CA GLU A 238 40.15 -30.18 46.22
C GLU A 238 40.02 -30.67 47.69
N ASN A 239 39.88 -29.77 48.67
CA ASN A 239 40.00 -30.13 50.11
C ASN A 239 38.67 -30.28 50.87
N ASN A 240 37.53 -30.43 50.20
CA ASN A 240 36.21 -30.61 50.85
C ASN A 240 35.87 -29.57 51.95
N HIS A 241 36.43 -28.35 51.88
CA HIS A 241 36.16 -27.35 52.91
C HIS A 241 34.65 -27.08 53.00
N PRO A 242 33.99 -27.28 54.15
CA PRO A 242 32.54 -27.27 54.25
C PRO A 242 31.90 -25.98 53.69
N ALA A 243 32.53 -24.83 53.94
CA ALA A 243 32.05 -23.54 53.41
C ALA A 243 32.16 -23.44 51.88
N LEU A 244 33.20 -23.99 51.26
CA LEU A 244 33.36 -23.96 49.79
C LEU A 244 32.41 -24.94 49.11
N MET A 245 32.17 -26.09 49.72
CA MET A 245 31.19 -27.06 49.24
C MET A 245 29.75 -26.52 49.33
N GLU A 246 29.43 -25.78 50.41
CA GLU A 246 28.19 -25.02 50.53
C GLU A 246 28.09 -23.89 49.49
N THR A 247 29.20 -23.22 49.18
CA THR A 247 29.27 -22.19 48.13
C THR A 247 28.92 -22.77 46.77
N HIS A 248 29.51 -23.91 46.42
CA HIS A 248 29.23 -24.61 45.18
C HIS A 248 27.74 -24.96 45.06
N LYS A 249 27.12 -25.51 46.12
CA LYS A 249 25.67 -25.79 46.14
C LYS A 249 24.82 -24.53 45.95
N ARG A 250 25.21 -23.40 46.55
CA ARG A 250 24.52 -22.12 46.36
C ARG A 250 24.64 -21.60 44.94
N LEU A 251 25.81 -21.75 44.31
CA LEU A 251 26.03 -21.38 42.91
C LEU A 251 25.20 -22.26 41.96
N GLN A 252 25.14 -23.57 42.18
CA GLN A 252 24.28 -24.48 41.42
C GLN A 252 22.79 -24.12 41.60
N THR A 253 22.38 -23.83 42.83
CA THR A 253 21.00 -23.40 43.12
C THR A 253 20.67 -22.09 42.40
N LEU A 254 21.60 -21.13 42.39
CA LEU A 254 21.46 -19.87 41.68
C LEU A 254 21.38 -20.09 40.17
N GLN A 255 22.25 -20.92 39.59
CA GLN A 255 22.22 -21.24 38.15
C GLN A 255 20.89 -21.86 37.75
N ASN A 256 20.39 -22.84 38.51
CA ASN A 256 19.10 -23.47 38.23
C ASN A 256 17.93 -22.49 38.40
N HIS A 257 18.07 -21.49 39.28
CA HIS A 257 17.07 -20.45 39.45
C HIS A 257 17.09 -19.41 38.33
N ILE A 258 18.27 -19.02 37.84
CA ILE A 258 18.40 -18.08 36.72
C ILE A 258 18.00 -18.75 35.41
N PHE A 259 18.38 -20.01 35.22
CA PHE A 259 18.17 -20.77 33.99
C PHE A 259 17.46 -22.12 34.23
N PRO A 260 16.19 -22.15 34.69
CA PRO A 260 15.41 -23.38 34.71
C PRO A 260 15.23 -23.95 33.29
N SER A 261 14.97 -23.05 32.35
CA SER A 261 15.06 -23.25 30.90
C SER A 261 15.47 -21.93 30.24
N LEU A 262 15.97 -21.99 29.00
CA LEU A 262 16.36 -20.78 28.26
C LEU A 262 15.16 -19.85 28.01
N GLU A 263 14.01 -20.41 27.64
CA GLU A 263 12.78 -19.65 27.36
C GLU A 263 12.21 -18.97 28.61
N GLU A 264 12.22 -19.67 29.74
CA GLU A 264 11.76 -19.11 31.02
C GLU A 264 12.71 -18.01 31.51
N ALA A 265 14.02 -18.19 31.38
CA ALA A 265 15.00 -17.16 31.72
C ALA A 265 14.78 -15.87 30.90
N ILE A 266 14.59 -16.01 29.58
CA ILE A 266 14.30 -14.88 28.67
C ILE A 266 13.00 -14.17 29.07
N THR A 267 11.97 -14.95 29.42
CA THR A 267 10.64 -14.43 29.75
C THR A 267 10.63 -13.72 31.11
N VAL A 268 11.21 -14.34 32.15
CA VAL A 268 11.28 -13.79 33.51
C VAL A 268 12.16 -12.55 33.57
N ALA A 269 13.27 -12.54 32.83
CA ALA A 269 14.12 -11.36 32.68
C ALA A 269 13.49 -10.29 31.77
N GLY A 270 12.34 -10.57 31.14
CA GLY A 270 11.64 -9.66 30.26
C GLY A 270 12.46 -9.25 29.03
N LEU A 271 13.44 -10.05 28.60
CA LEU A 271 14.39 -9.62 27.56
C LEU A 271 13.70 -9.35 26.22
N LYS A 272 12.67 -10.13 25.89
CA LYS A 272 11.80 -9.91 24.72
C LYS A 272 10.59 -9.07 25.17
N PRO A 273 10.48 -7.80 24.75
CA PRO A 273 9.39 -6.93 25.19
C PRO A 273 8.05 -7.42 24.66
N SER A 274 7.08 -7.58 25.55
CA SER A 274 5.70 -7.95 25.23
C SER A 274 5.02 -6.93 24.32
N ILE A 275 3.94 -7.34 23.66
CA ILE A 275 3.12 -6.43 22.84
C ILE A 275 2.67 -5.23 23.67
N SER A 276 2.26 -5.43 24.93
CA SER A 276 1.81 -4.33 25.80
C SER A 276 2.91 -3.31 26.06
N GLU A 277 4.16 -3.75 26.21
CA GLU A 277 5.30 -2.84 26.36
C GLU A 277 5.58 -2.09 25.05
N ILE A 278 5.47 -2.76 23.90
CA ILE A 278 5.56 -2.12 22.57
C ILE A 278 4.44 -1.09 22.39
N ILE A 279 3.21 -1.38 22.83
CA ILE A 279 2.09 -0.44 22.82
C ILE A 279 2.39 0.77 23.68
N GLN A 280 2.80 0.56 24.93
CA GLN A 280 3.08 1.66 25.84
C GLN A 280 4.25 2.50 25.34
N LEU A 281 5.25 1.89 24.70
CA LEU A 281 6.30 2.60 23.98
C LEU A 281 5.70 3.53 22.92
N VAL A 282 4.84 3.02 22.01
CA VAL A 282 4.24 3.81 20.93
C VAL A 282 3.23 4.85 21.42
N GLU A 283 2.44 4.55 22.46
CA GLU A 283 1.39 5.43 22.98
C GLU A 283 1.95 6.55 23.86
N THR A 284 2.84 6.20 24.80
CA THR A 284 3.22 7.09 25.90
C THR A 284 4.66 7.56 25.80
N GLY A 285 5.49 6.87 25.02
CA GLY A 285 6.95 7.05 25.05
C GLY A 285 7.58 6.74 26.42
N LYS A 286 6.83 6.20 27.40
CA LYS A 286 7.23 6.15 28.81
C LYS A 286 7.67 4.77 29.32
N ALA A 287 7.17 3.67 28.76
CA ALA A 287 7.43 2.34 29.33
C ALA A 287 8.90 1.91 29.26
N GLY A 288 9.53 1.99 28.09
CA GLY A 288 10.99 1.77 28.00
C GLY A 288 11.81 2.97 28.51
N TYR A 289 11.22 4.17 28.59
CA TYR A 289 11.93 5.39 29.01
C TYR A 289 12.41 5.32 30.46
N ASN A 290 11.63 4.76 31.39
CA ASN A 290 12.05 4.63 32.79
C ASN A 290 13.19 3.61 32.95
N GLU A 291 13.12 2.48 32.25
CA GLU A 291 14.19 1.46 32.26
C GLU A 291 15.47 1.98 31.60
N ILE A 292 15.32 2.66 30.45
CA ILE A 292 16.42 3.25 29.70
C ILE A 292 17.07 4.41 30.48
N GLN A 293 16.30 5.30 31.13
CA GLN A 293 16.87 6.40 31.94
C GLN A 293 17.64 5.91 33.17
N THR A 294 17.15 4.86 33.84
CA THR A 294 17.77 4.37 35.08
C THR A 294 19.17 3.79 34.82
N THR A 295 19.36 3.16 33.65
CA THR A 295 20.68 2.64 33.23
C THR A 295 21.55 3.70 32.52
N SER A 296 20.96 4.77 31.97
CA SER A 296 21.66 5.88 31.27
C SER A 296 22.57 6.74 32.15
N GLN A 297 22.48 6.65 33.48
CA GLN A 297 23.47 7.29 34.37
C GLN A 297 24.88 6.65 34.25
N LEU A 298 25.02 5.55 33.50
CA LEU A 298 26.28 4.78 33.41
C LEU A 298 27.04 4.86 32.06
N ARG A 299 26.46 5.30 30.92
CA ARG A 299 27.20 5.73 29.69
C ARG A 299 26.29 6.17 28.52
N ASP A 300 26.82 7.10 27.70
CA ASP A 300 26.40 7.60 26.37
C ASP A 300 24.96 8.13 26.20
N GLY A 301 24.74 9.39 26.59
CA GLY A 301 23.45 10.10 26.50
C GLY A 301 22.96 10.51 25.10
N GLU A 302 23.72 10.27 24.01
CA GLU A 302 23.36 10.78 22.67
C GLU A 302 22.35 9.92 21.90
N ARG A 303 22.28 8.59 22.12
CA ARG A 303 21.39 7.71 21.33
C ARG A 303 19.95 7.69 21.85
N TYR A 304 19.74 7.96 23.14
CA TYR A 304 18.46 7.76 23.83
C TYR A 304 17.46 8.90 23.63
N VAL A 305 17.93 10.11 23.31
CA VAL A 305 17.09 11.26 22.92
C VAL A 305 16.28 10.95 21.64
N THR A 306 16.81 10.10 20.77
CA THR A 306 16.21 9.75 19.47
C THR A 306 14.86 9.03 19.56
N ILE A 307 14.63 8.21 20.61
CA ILE A 307 13.42 7.37 20.73
C ILE A 307 12.18 8.22 21.05
N ARG A 308 12.35 9.25 21.89
CA ARG A 308 11.30 10.22 22.23
C ARG A 308 10.85 10.99 21.00
N ASP A 309 11.80 11.54 20.25
CA ASP A 309 11.52 12.33 19.04
C ASP A 309 10.80 11.50 17.96
N LEU A 310 11.06 10.19 17.89
CA LEU A 310 10.40 9.27 16.96
C LEU A 310 8.93 9.00 17.34
N ILE A 311 8.65 8.74 18.61
CA ILE A 311 7.30 8.45 19.11
C ILE A 311 6.45 9.72 19.17
N ASP A 312 7.05 10.87 19.50
CA ASP A 312 6.38 12.17 19.46
C ASP A 312 6.06 12.63 18.02
N SER A 313 6.73 12.05 17.01
CA SER A 313 6.48 12.35 15.59
C SER A 313 5.26 11.65 14.97
N LEU A 314 4.61 10.73 15.70
CA LEU A 314 3.43 10.02 15.24
C LEU A 314 2.16 10.90 15.39
N PRO A 315 1.33 11.02 14.33
CA PRO A 315 0.05 11.70 14.43
C PRO A 315 -0.86 11.08 15.51
N PRO A 316 -1.65 11.88 16.27
CA PRO A 316 -2.50 11.38 17.34
C PRO A 316 -3.47 10.27 16.90
N GLY A 317 -4.06 10.40 15.71
CA GLY A 317 -4.95 9.39 15.16
C GLY A 317 -4.25 8.05 14.89
N MET A 318 -2.98 8.09 14.44
CA MET A 318 -2.19 6.88 14.24
C MET A 318 -1.87 6.18 15.56
N LYS A 319 -1.51 6.95 16.60
CA LYS A 319 -1.27 6.40 17.94
C LYS A 319 -2.48 5.61 18.44
N GLN A 320 -3.67 6.19 18.32
CA GLN A 320 -4.92 5.56 18.73
C GLN A 320 -5.28 4.32 17.90
N ASN A 321 -5.02 4.36 16.59
CA ASN A 321 -5.28 3.23 15.70
C ASN A 321 -4.34 2.05 15.98
N ILE A 322 -3.03 2.30 16.10
CA ILE A 322 -2.03 1.28 16.45
C ILE A 322 -2.34 0.70 17.83
N ALA A 323 -2.64 1.54 18.82
CA ALA A 323 -3.07 1.13 20.16
C ALA A 323 -4.22 0.11 20.11
N THR A 324 -5.24 0.40 19.31
CA THR A 324 -6.42 -0.45 19.16
C THR A 324 -6.07 -1.78 18.49
N MET A 325 -5.28 -1.75 17.40
CA MET A 325 -4.84 -2.95 16.69
C MET A 325 -3.97 -3.83 17.57
N ALA A 326 -3.10 -3.22 18.37
CA ALA A 326 -2.19 -3.93 19.23
C ALA A 326 -2.88 -4.52 20.46
N LYS A 327 -3.90 -3.86 21.03
CA LYS A 327 -4.79 -4.50 22.02
C LYS A 327 -5.44 -5.76 21.46
N ARG A 328 -5.91 -5.74 20.21
CA ARG A 328 -6.46 -6.94 19.55
C ARG A 328 -5.40 -8.02 19.35
N ALA A 329 -4.19 -7.64 18.94
CA ALA A 329 -3.08 -8.56 18.79
C ALA A 329 -2.72 -9.25 20.11
N GLN A 330 -2.73 -8.50 21.22
CA GLN A 330 -2.53 -9.03 22.58
C GLN A 330 -3.57 -10.08 22.96
N TYR A 331 -4.85 -9.87 22.63
CA TYR A 331 -5.88 -10.89 22.92
C TYR A 331 -5.74 -12.15 22.06
N LYS A 332 -5.11 -12.06 20.89
CA LYS A 332 -5.00 -13.17 19.93
C LYS A 332 -3.72 -13.99 20.07
N ALA A 333 -2.64 -13.39 20.55
CA ALA A 333 -1.32 -14.01 20.60
C ALA A 333 -1.02 -14.66 21.96
N LYS A 334 -0.37 -15.83 21.92
CA LYS A 334 0.09 -16.53 23.12
C LYS A 334 1.51 -16.15 23.51
N THR A 335 2.33 -15.74 22.55
CA THR A 335 3.72 -15.33 22.76
C THR A 335 3.96 -13.91 22.21
N THR A 336 5.05 -13.29 22.68
CA THR A 336 5.49 -11.97 22.20
C THR A 336 5.74 -11.94 20.69
N GLU A 337 6.41 -12.96 20.15
CA GLU A 337 6.76 -13.04 18.73
C GLU A 337 5.52 -13.20 17.85
N GLU A 338 4.60 -14.09 18.25
CA GLU A 338 3.29 -14.21 17.61
C GLU A 338 2.53 -12.89 17.65
N GLY A 339 2.64 -12.18 18.77
CA GLY A 339 2.07 -10.87 18.99
C GLY A 339 2.47 -9.80 18.00
N ILE A 340 3.77 -9.67 17.74
CA ILE A 340 4.31 -8.71 16.77
C ILE A 340 3.82 -9.06 15.37
N ARG A 341 3.80 -10.35 15.02
CA ARG A 341 3.29 -10.81 13.72
C ARG A 341 1.80 -10.51 13.55
N VAL A 342 0.99 -10.75 14.58
CA VAL A 342 -0.45 -10.46 14.55
C VAL A 342 -0.68 -8.95 14.48
N LEU A 343 0.08 -8.13 15.22
CA LEU A 343 0.00 -6.67 15.13
C LEU A 343 0.29 -6.19 13.70
N ARG A 344 1.37 -6.67 13.09
CA ARG A 344 1.71 -6.36 11.70
C ARG A 344 0.52 -6.68 10.78
N GLN A 345 -0.05 -7.88 10.91
CA GLN A 345 -1.18 -8.32 10.11
C GLN A 345 -2.45 -7.47 10.33
N GLU A 346 -2.72 -7.01 11.55
CA GLU A 346 -3.83 -6.08 11.83
C GLU A 346 -3.64 -4.73 11.14
N ILE A 347 -2.41 -4.21 11.10
CA ILE A 347 -2.09 -2.96 10.37
C ILE A 347 -2.28 -3.17 8.87
N GLU A 348 -1.79 -4.28 8.31
CA GLU A 348 -1.94 -4.64 6.89
C GLU A 348 -3.42 -4.75 6.50
N ASN A 349 -4.21 -5.50 7.27
CA ASN A 349 -5.66 -5.65 7.03
C ASN A 349 -6.41 -4.30 7.12
N SER A 350 -6.01 -3.44 8.06
CA SER A 350 -6.61 -2.11 8.20
C SER A 350 -6.26 -1.22 7.01
N PHE A 351 -5.01 -1.26 6.55
CA PHE A 351 -4.56 -0.56 5.36
C PHE A 351 -5.31 -1.02 4.12
N ASP A 352 -5.41 -2.33 3.89
CA ASP A 352 -6.13 -2.90 2.73
C ASP A 352 -7.61 -2.51 2.76
N SER A 353 -8.25 -2.56 3.92
CA SER A 353 -9.62 -2.09 4.10
C SER A 353 -9.76 -0.60 3.78
N SER A 354 -8.78 0.23 4.15
CA SER A 354 -8.74 1.66 3.82
C SER A 354 -8.55 1.89 2.33
N MET A 355 -7.63 1.14 1.69
CA MET A 355 -7.36 1.23 0.26
C MET A 355 -8.52 0.72 -0.59
N GLN A 356 -9.28 -0.27 -0.11
CA GLN A 356 -10.51 -0.72 -0.78
C GLN A 356 -11.57 0.38 -0.79
N ARG A 357 -11.79 1.08 0.34
CA ARG A 357 -12.70 2.23 0.42
C ARG A 357 -12.23 3.38 -0.48
N ALA A 358 -10.93 3.68 -0.44
CA ALA A 358 -10.31 4.69 -1.30
C ALA A 358 -10.49 4.34 -2.79
N GLY A 359 -10.27 3.10 -3.18
CA GLY A 359 -10.49 2.61 -4.54
C GLY A 359 -11.94 2.78 -5.01
N GLY A 360 -12.90 2.59 -4.10
CA GLY A 360 -14.31 2.87 -4.35
C GLY A 360 -14.57 4.35 -4.66
N VAL A 361 -13.98 5.27 -3.88
CA VAL A 361 -14.08 6.71 -4.11
C VAL A 361 -13.45 7.10 -5.45
N TYR A 362 -12.25 6.58 -5.74
CA TYR A 362 -11.58 6.77 -7.04
C TYR A 362 -12.45 6.31 -8.20
N LYS A 363 -13.00 5.08 -8.15
CA LYS A 363 -13.87 4.53 -9.21
C LYS A 363 -15.11 5.38 -9.43
N ARG A 364 -15.72 5.92 -8.36
CA ARG A 364 -16.88 6.81 -8.46
C ARG A 364 -16.52 8.14 -9.13
N ASN A 365 -15.38 8.72 -8.77
CA ASN A 365 -14.91 9.96 -9.38
C ASN A 365 -14.53 9.77 -10.85
N ALA A 366 -13.86 8.65 -11.18
CA ALA A 366 -13.50 8.28 -12.54
C ALA A 366 -14.73 8.10 -13.45
N LYS A 367 -15.83 7.52 -12.92
CA LYS A 367 -17.11 7.43 -13.67
C LYS A 367 -17.67 8.79 -14.06
N GLY A 368 -17.58 9.79 -13.18
CA GLY A 368 -18.01 11.16 -13.50
C GLY A 368 -17.19 11.78 -14.63
N VAL A 369 -15.87 11.55 -14.60
CA VAL A 369 -14.97 11.98 -15.69
C VAL A 369 -15.27 11.23 -17.00
N ALA A 370 -15.56 9.93 -16.94
CA ALA A 370 -15.94 9.12 -18.09
C ALA A 370 -17.18 9.69 -18.80
N ILE A 371 -18.19 10.11 -18.03
CA ILE A 371 -19.41 10.74 -18.56
C ILE A 371 -19.08 12.05 -19.26
N LEU A 372 -18.22 12.89 -18.66
CA LEU A 372 -17.81 14.15 -19.28
C LEU A 372 -17.04 13.91 -20.58
N ILE A 373 -16.07 12.98 -20.58
CA ILE A 373 -15.33 12.59 -21.77
C ILE A 373 -16.29 12.07 -22.84
N GLY A 374 -17.25 11.21 -22.47
CA GLY A 374 -18.27 10.67 -23.36
C GLY A 374 -19.11 11.77 -24.01
N ILE A 375 -19.59 12.76 -23.25
CA ILE A 375 -20.36 13.90 -23.78
C ILE A 375 -19.50 14.74 -24.73
N VAL A 376 -18.23 14.99 -24.39
CA VAL A 376 -17.30 15.75 -25.24
C VAL A 376 -17.01 15.01 -26.55
N ILE A 377 -16.83 13.68 -26.50
CA ILE A 377 -16.64 12.85 -27.69
C ILE A 377 -17.93 12.83 -28.52
N ALA A 378 -19.10 12.68 -27.90
CA ALA A 378 -20.38 12.70 -28.60
C ALA A 378 -20.60 14.02 -29.34
N PHE A 379 -20.31 15.16 -28.69
CA PHE A 379 -20.32 16.47 -29.32
C PHE A 379 -19.31 16.56 -30.47
N GLY A 380 -18.04 16.24 -30.22
CA GLY A 380 -16.96 16.35 -31.21
C GLY A 380 -17.21 15.47 -32.45
N ALA A 381 -17.74 14.27 -32.24
CA ALA A 381 -18.11 13.34 -33.31
C ALA A 381 -19.50 13.62 -33.92
N ASN A 382 -20.25 14.60 -33.42
CA ASN A 382 -21.67 14.79 -33.73
C ASN A 382 -22.47 13.48 -33.69
N ALA A 383 -22.21 12.67 -32.67
CA ALA A 383 -22.92 11.41 -32.45
C ALA A 383 -24.22 11.72 -31.70
N ASP A 384 -25.27 12.04 -32.43
CA ASP A 384 -26.62 12.26 -31.89
C ASP A 384 -27.40 10.94 -31.96
N THR A 385 -27.73 10.35 -30.80
CA THR A 385 -28.43 9.05 -30.74
C THR A 385 -29.75 9.06 -31.51
N PHE A 386 -30.52 10.14 -31.40
CA PHE A 386 -31.84 10.21 -32.01
C PHE A 386 -31.72 10.34 -33.52
N TYR A 387 -30.77 11.14 -33.99
CA TYR A 387 -30.46 11.23 -35.42
C TYR A 387 -29.92 9.91 -35.99
N ILE A 388 -29.00 9.24 -35.28
CA ILE A 388 -28.45 7.95 -35.70
C ILE A 388 -29.57 6.93 -35.85
N ILE A 389 -30.46 6.83 -34.86
CA ILE A 389 -31.61 5.92 -34.91
C ILE A 389 -32.54 6.29 -36.06
N ASP A 390 -32.91 7.56 -36.18
CA ASP A 390 -33.84 8.04 -37.21
C ASP A 390 -33.31 7.72 -38.62
N ARG A 391 -32.04 8.02 -38.87
CA ARG A 391 -31.38 7.81 -40.16
C ARG A 391 -31.19 6.33 -40.49
N LEU A 392 -30.71 5.54 -39.52
CA LEU A 392 -30.60 4.10 -39.69
C LEU A 392 -31.96 3.43 -39.85
N SER A 393 -33.04 4.02 -39.32
CA SER A 393 -34.40 3.46 -39.43
C SER A 393 -35.05 3.72 -40.80
N LYS A 394 -34.80 4.89 -41.40
CA LYS A 394 -35.48 5.36 -42.61
C LYS A 394 -34.82 4.90 -43.91
N ASP A 395 -33.50 4.73 -43.93
CA ASP A 395 -32.78 4.47 -45.18
C ASP A 395 -32.46 2.98 -45.37
N THR A 396 -33.38 2.25 -46.02
CA THR A 396 -33.16 0.84 -46.41
C THR A 396 -32.01 0.70 -47.39
N ALA A 397 -31.80 1.68 -48.28
CA ALA A 397 -30.73 1.67 -49.27
C ALA A 397 -29.36 1.87 -48.61
N LEU A 398 -29.24 2.74 -47.61
CA LEU A 398 -28.02 2.91 -46.81
C LEU A 398 -27.68 1.65 -46.01
N ARG A 399 -28.68 0.98 -45.41
CA ARG A 399 -28.47 -0.30 -44.71
C ARG A 399 -27.99 -1.38 -45.66
N GLU A 400 -28.64 -1.53 -46.81
CA GLU A 400 -28.25 -2.50 -47.83
C GLU A 400 -26.88 -2.19 -48.43
N ALA A 401 -26.55 -0.91 -48.66
CA ALA A 401 -25.23 -0.49 -49.14
C ALA A 401 -24.13 -0.78 -48.11
N ILE A 402 -24.35 -0.49 -46.84
CA ILE A 402 -23.39 -0.80 -45.77
C ILE A 402 -23.18 -2.32 -45.65
N VAL A 403 -24.26 -3.11 -45.66
CA VAL A 403 -24.18 -4.58 -45.58
C VAL A 403 -23.53 -5.18 -46.83
N TYR A 404 -23.90 -4.71 -48.02
CA TYR A 404 -23.33 -5.12 -49.30
C TYR A 404 -21.83 -4.82 -49.37
N LYS A 405 -21.42 -3.61 -48.97
CA LYS A 405 -20.00 -3.20 -48.97
C LYS A 405 -19.19 -3.91 -47.88
N ALA A 406 -19.76 -4.16 -46.70
CA ALA A 406 -19.12 -4.97 -45.68
C ALA A 406 -18.90 -6.42 -46.16
N GLN A 407 -19.90 -7.01 -46.84
CA GLN A 407 -19.77 -8.34 -47.44
C GLN A 407 -18.71 -8.36 -48.54
N GLN A 408 -18.68 -7.35 -49.42
CA GLN A 408 -17.67 -7.20 -50.47
C GLN A 408 -16.25 -7.09 -49.90
N THR A 409 -16.08 -6.41 -48.76
CA THR A 409 -14.78 -6.27 -48.08
C THR A 409 -14.31 -7.59 -47.46
N ILE A 410 -15.23 -8.37 -46.88
CA ILE A 410 -14.95 -9.71 -46.34
C ILE A 410 -14.60 -10.69 -47.47
N ASP A 411 -15.36 -10.68 -48.57
CA ASP A 411 -15.13 -11.56 -49.72
C ASP A 411 -13.82 -11.20 -50.46
N GLN A 412 -13.46 -9.91 -50.53
CA GLN A 412 -12.17 -9.46 -51.08
C GLN A 412 -10.97 -9.80 -50.17
N GLN A 413 -11.13 -9.77 -48.84
CA GLN A 413 -10.09 -10.22 -47.91
C GLN A 413 -9.80 -11.73 -47.99
N VAL A 414 -10.78 -12.54 -48.39
CA VAL A 414 -10.62 -13.99 -48.57
C VAL A 414 -9.87 -14.33 -49.87
N LEU A 415 -9.93 -13.45 -50.89
CA LEU A 415 -9.33 -13.70 -52.20
C LEU A 415 -7.89 -13.17 -52.35
N ASP A 416 -7.45 -12.16 -51.58
CA ASP A 416 -6.05 -11.72 -51.58
C ASP A 416 -5.63 -11.05 -50.24
N PRO A 417 -4.79 -11.71 -49.42
CA PRO A 417 -4.42 -11.20 -48.09
C PRO A 417 -3.47 -9.98 -48.11
N ASN A 418 -3.02 -9.51 -49.29
CA ASN A 418 -2.11 -8.36 -49.44
C ASN A 418 -2.75 -7.11 -50.08
N LEU A 419 -4.06 -6.88 -49.90
CA LEU A 419 -4.71 -5.61 -50.27
C LEU A 419 -4.35 -4.49 -49.29
N LYS A 420 -3.21 -3.83 -49.53
CA LYS A 420 -2.76 -2.63 -48.79
C LYS A 420 -3.41 -1.31 -49.23
N ASN A 421 -4.24 -1.33 -50.27
CA ASN A 421 -4.88 -0.14 -50.84
C ASN A 421 -6.39 -0.32 -50.97
N ILE A 422 -7.08 -0.47 -49.84
CA ILE A 422 -8.51 -0.14 -49.78
C ILE A 422 -8.55 1.38 -49.57
N ASP A 423 -8.90 2.13 -50.61
CA ASP A 423 -9.05 3.59 -50.54
C ASP A 423 -10.34 3.92 -49.76
N THR A 424 -10.23 3.78 -48.44
CA THR A 424 -11.32 3.93 -47.47
C THR A 424 -12.01 5.29 -47.58
N ASN A 425 -11.31 6.32 -48.07
CA ASN A 425 -11.85 7.66 -48.27
C ASN A 425 -12.89 7.73 -49.40
N GLN A 426 -12.66 7.07 -50.54
CA GLN A 426 -13.65 7.01 -51.63
C GLN A 426 -14.89 6.20 -51.23
N ILE A 427 -14.73 5.19 -50.36
CA ILE A 427 -15.83 4.34 -49.86
C ILE A 427 -16.69 5.09 -48.83
N LEU A 428 -16.09 6.01 -48.06
CA LEU A 428 -16.76 6.81 -47.03
C LEU A 428 -17.41 8.09 -47.60
N GLU A 429 -16.97 8.59 -48.75
CA GLU A 429 -17.57 9.76 -49.42
C GLU A 429 -18.96 9.45 -50.03
N ASP A 430 -19.16 8.23 -50.55
CA ASP A 430 -20.46 7.79 -51.10
C ASP A 430 -21.48 7.40 -50.01
N ILE A 431 -21.01 7.06 -48.81
CA ILE A 431 -21.84 6.65 -47.66
C ILE A 431 -21.76 7.73 -46.60
N SER A 432 -22.67 8.71 -46.67
CA SER A 432 -22.79 9.72 -45.61
C SER A 432 -23.20 9.05 -44.29
N LEU A 433 -22.24 8.80 -43.41
CA LEU A 433 -22.47 8.18 -42.10
C LEU A 433 -23.38 9.06 -41.24
N PRO A 434 -24.21 8.47 -40.37
CA PRO A 434 -25.11 9.19 -39.48
C PRO A 434 -24.39 9.83 -38.27
N ILE A 435 -23.10 10.14 -38.42
CA ILE A 435 -22.24 10.80 -37.45
C ILE A 435 -21.36 11.82 -38.17
N GLY A 436 -20.83 12.80 -37.44
CA GLY A 436 -19.94 13.83 -37.97
C GLY A 436 -20.66 15.11 -38.39
N TRP A 437 -19.88 16.19 -38.50
CA TRP A 437 -20.35 17.55 -38.75
C TRP A 437 -20.52 17.88 -40.25
N SER A 438 -20.90 16.90 -41.08
CA SER A 438 -21.12 17.14 -42.51
C SER A 438 -22.35 18.04 -42.74
N GLU A 439 -22.35 18.81 -43.82
CA GLU A 439 -23.48 19.70 -44.16
C GLU A 439 -24.80 18.92 -44.32
N LYS A 440 -24.73 17.70 -44.87
CA LYS A 440 -25.88 16.79 -44.99
C LYS A 440 -26.46 16.45 -43.61
N ASN A 441 -25.62 16.04 -42.66
CA ASN A 441 -26.06 15.69 -41.31
C ASN A 441 -26.65 16.91 -40.58
N LEU A 442 -26.00 18.06 -40.66
CA LEU A 442 -26.48 19.27 -39.99
C LEU A 442 -27.82 19.74 -40.52
N THR A 443 -28.03 19.66 -41.84
CA THR A 443 -29.30 20.07 -42.47
C THR A 443 -30.44 19.15 -42.03
N GLU A 444 -30.20 17.84 -41.94
CA GLU A 444 -31.19 16.88 -41.45
C GLU A 444 -31.47 17.03 -39.95
N GLN A 445 -30.44 17.31 -39.13
CA GLN A 445 -30.56 17.47 -37.68
C GLN A 445 -31.21 18.78 -37.24
N LEU A 446 -30.98 19.86 -37.98
CA LEU A 446 -31.51 21.21 -37.68
C LEU A 446 -32.83 21.52 -38.39
N GLY A 447 -33.21 20.70 -39.39
CA GLY A 447 -34.39 20.90 -40.21
C GLY A 447 -34.23 22.02 -41.25
N THR A 448 -35.32 22.35 -41.94
CA THR A 448 -35.34 23.22 -43.13
C THR A 448 -35.06 24.70 -42.87
N ASN A 449 -35.09 25.17 -41.61
CA ASN A 449 -34.80 26.57 -41.24
C ASN A 449 -33.96 26.66 -39.95
N PRO A 450 -32.64 26.43 -40.01
CA PRO A 450 -31.78 26.57 -38.85
C PRO A 450 -31.68 28.03 -38.40
N ILE A 451 -31.86 28.29 -37.11
CA ILE A 451 -31.58 29.61 -36.52
C ILE A 451 -30.06 29.83 -36.61
N LYS A 452 -29.62 30.87 -37.32
CA LYS A 452 -28.19 31.23 -37.46
C LYS A 452 -27.89 32.52 -36.69
N ILE A 453 -26.90 32.49 -35.80
CA ILE A 453 -26.32 33.69 -35.18
C ILE A 453 -24.90 33.85 -35.71
N ASN A 454 -24.58 35.01 -36.29
CA ASN A 454 -23.27 35.30 -36.89
C ASN A 454 -22.79 34.23 -37.90
N GLY A 455 -23.71 33.64 -38.68
CA GLY A 455 -23.40 32.61 -39.67
C GLY A 455 -23.24 31.19 -39.11
N VAL A 456 -23.31 31.00 -37.79
CA VAL A 456 -23.25 29.68 -37.13
C VAL A 456 -24.67 29.23 -36.79
N SER A 457 -25.06 28.04 -37.25
CA SER A 457 -26.35 27.44 -36.87
C SER A 457 -26.36 27.08 -35.38
N ILE A 458 -27.35 27.55 -34.64
CA ILE A 458 -27.54 27.20 -33.22
C ILE A 458 -27.93 25.73 -33.13
N VAL A 459 -27.24 25.01 -32.25
CA VAL A 459 -27.55 23.61 -31.93
C VAL A 459 -28.99 23.48 -31.43
N SER A 460 -29.77 22.55 -32.00
CA SER A 460 -31.13 22.30 -31.54
C SER A 460 -31.17 21.60 -30.17
N SER A 461 -32.24 21.77 -29.41
CA SER A 461 -32.43 21.08 -28.12
C SER A 461 -32.39 19.55 -28.27
N ASN A 462 -32.85 19.03 -29.42
CA ASN A 462 -32.83 17.60 -29.73
C ASN A 462 -31.41 17.07 -29.89
N MET A 463 -30.53 17.84 -30.55
CA MET A 463 -29.12 17.48 -30.68
C MET A 463 -28.43 17.44 -29.32
N ILE A 464 -28.70 18.43 -28.45
CA ILE A 464 -28.15 18.44 -27.09
C ILE A 464 -28.59 17.18 -26.33
N MET A 465 -29.87 16.83 -26.42
CA MET A 465 -30.39 15.64 -25.76
C MET A 465 -29.80 14.34 -26.35
N GLY A 466 -29.64 14.28 -27.67
CA GLY A 466 -29.01 13.17 -28.38
C GLY A 466 -27.53 12.98 -28.05
N TRP A 467 -26.78 14.07 -27.84
CA TRP A 467 -25.40 14.02 -27.38
C TRP A 467 -25.29 13.64 -25.90
N LEU A 468 -26.25 14.04 -25.05
CA LEU A 468 -26.28 13.58 -23.66
C LEU A 468 -26.49 12.06 -23.61
N VAL A 469 -27.48 11.53 -24.34
CA VAL A 469 -27.72 10.09 -24.41
C VAL A 469 -26.49 9.36 -24.97
N SER A 470 -25.89 9.86 -26.05
CA SER A 470 -24.67 9.30 -26.62
C SER A 470 -23.49 9.36 -25.65
N GLY A 471 -23.36 10.46 -24.89
CA GLY A 471 -22.30 10.61 -23.90
C GLY A 471 -22.44 9.60 -22.77
N PHE A 472 -23.66 9.36 -22.27
CA PHE A 472 -23.93 8.29 -21.32
C PHE A 472 -23.65 6.90 -21.90
N ALA A 473 -24.07 6.64 -23.14
CA ALA A 473 -23.80 5.42 -23.87
C ALA A 473 -22.30 5.13 -24.01
N ILE A 474 -21.52 6.14 -24.39
CA ILE A 474 -20.05 6.06 -24.49
C ILE A 474 -19.41 5.80 -23.13
N ALA A 475 -19.90 6.46 -22.08
CA ALA A 475 -19.39 6.31 -20.72
C ALA A 475 -19.68 4.93 -20.09
N MET A 476 -20.56 4.12 -20.69
CA MET A 476 -20.74 2.72 -20.27
C MET A 476 -19.51 1.85 -20.55
N GLY A 477 -18.66 2.28 -21.48
CA GLY A 477 -17.40 1.62 -21.81
C GLY A 477 -17.57 0.48 -22.82
N ALA A 478 -16.45 0.13 -23.46
CA ALA A 478 -16.43 -0.92 -24.50
C ALA A 478 -16.92 -2.30 -24.02
N PRO A 479 -16.64 -2.77 -22.78
CA PRO A 479 -17.12 -4.08 -22.32
C PRO A 479 -18.65 -4.22 -22.36
N PHE A 480 -19.39 -3.16 -22.01
CA PHE A 480 -20.85 -3.17 -22.06
C PHE A 480 -21.38 -3.40 -23.48
N TRP A 481 -20.82 -2.68 -24.45
CA TRP A 481 -21.23 -2.79 -25.86
C TRP A 481 -20.79 -4.11 -26.50
N PHE A 482 -19.65 -4.66 -26.08
CA PHE A 482 -19.20 -5.99 -26.51
C PHE A 482 -20.15 -7.09 -26.02
N ASP A 483 -20.55 -7.04 -24.74
CA ASP A 483 -21.54 -7.97 -24.18
C ASP A 483 -22.89 -7.85 -24.90
N LEU A 484 -23.30 -6.62 -25.22
CA LEU A 484 -24.54 -6.37 -25.97
C LEU A 484 -24.46 -6.90 -27.40
N LEU A 485 -23.31 -6.75 -28.07
CA LEU A 485 -23.05 -7.32 -29.39
C LEU A 485 -23.26 -8.84 -29.38
N GLY A 486 -22.66 -9.53 -28.39
CA GLY A 486 -22.83 -10.97 -28.21
C GLY A 486 -24.30 -11.40 -28.06
N LYS A 487 -25.07 -10.66 -27.26
CA LYS A 487 -26.51 -10.91 -27.09
C LYS A 487 -27.29 -10.72 -28.40
N VAL A 488 -27.02 -9.65 -29.13
CA VAL A 488 -27.69 -9.35 -30.40
C VAL A 488 -27.35 -10.39 -31.47
N MET A 489 -26.09 -10.82 -31.56
CA MET A 489 -25.67 -11.87 -32.49
C MET A 489 -26.33 -13.23 -32.19
N ASN A 490 -26.44 -13.60 -30.91
CA ASN A 490 -27.09 -14.84 -30.51
C ASN A 490 -28.57 -14.88 -30.95
N VAL A 491 -29.30 -13.77 -30.81
CA VAL A 491 -30.69 -13.64 -31.26
C VAL A 491 -30.80 -13.70 -32.80
N ARG A 492 -29.82 -13.16 -33.53
CA ARG A 492 -29.77 -13.27 -35.00
C ARG A 492 -29.63 -14.73 -35.46
N ASN A 493 -28.80 -15.49 -34.76
CA ASN A 493 -28.44 -16.84 -35.13
C ASN A 493 -29.54 -17.86 -34.82
N THR A 494 -30.29 -17.67 -33.72
CA THR A 494 -31.45 -18.54 -33.39
C THR A 494 -32.61 -18.40 -34.37
N GLY A 495 -32.78 -17.22 -35.01
CA GLY A 495 -33.80 -16.99 -36.03
C GLY A 495 -33.54 -17.64 -37.40
N LYS A 496 -32.30 -18.09 -37.68
CA LYS A 496 -31.93 -18.79 -38.93
C LYS A 496 -32.08 -20.31 -38.85
N GLY A 497 -32.29 -20.87 -37.66
CA GLY A 497 -32.29 -22.31 -37.40
C GLY A 497 -33.67 -22.95 -37.23
N ASN A 498 -34.61 -22.76 -38.17
CA ASN A 498 -35.71 -23.72 -38.36
C ASN A 498 -36.48 -23.50 -39.68
N LYS A 499 -35.92 -23.92 -40.81
CA LYS A 499 -36.71 -24.22 -42.02
C LYS A 499 -36.12 -25.46 -42.73
N GLY A 500 -36.71 -26.61 -42.41
CA GLY A 500 -36.99 -27.70 -43.36
C GLY A 500 -35.86 -28.65 -43.74
N THR A 501 -35.87 -29.84 -43.13
CA THR A 501 -35.84 -31.10 -43.91
C THR A 501 -37.02 -31.95 -43.45
N GLY A 502 -38.20 -31.61 -43.99
CA GLY A 502 -39.35 -32.50 -44.02
C GLY A 502 -39.66 -32.77 -45.48
N ASN A 503 -39.13 -33.90 -45.96
CA ASN A 503 -39.69 -34.77 -46.99
C ASN A 503 -38.91 -36.09 -46.95
#